data_AF-H3B5J1-F1
#
_entry.id   AF-H3B5J1-F1
#
_cell.length_a   1.000
_cell.length_b   1.000
_cell.length_c   1.000
_cell.angle_alpha   90.00
_cell.angle_beta   90.00
_cell.angle_gamma   90.00
#
_symmetry.space_group_name_H-M   'P 1'
#
loop_
_entity.id
_entity.type
_entity.pdbx_description
1 polymer ?
#
loop_
_entity_poly.entity_id
_entity_poly.type
_entity_poly.pdbx_seq_one_letter_code
_entity_poly.pdbx_strand_id
1 'polypeptide(L)'
;MDLQQRVPANPGVAHMFGSGRILKMAKGDPKKPKGKMSAYAYFVQSCREEHKRKSPDVPVNFAEFSKKCAERWKTMSAKEKSKFDDLAKADKVRYDQEMKDFGPVKGGKKKKDPNAPKRPPSGFFLFCSEYRPKIKSTNPGLTIGDVAKKLGEMWNNLSDGEKQPYVNKAAKLKEKYEQDVANYKSKGKSDGAKVAAKPSRKRVEEEEDEDEEDDEEEEEDDDEDDDE
;
A
#
# COMPACT_ATOMS: atom_id res chain seq x y z
N MET A 1 4.63 38.39 44.08
CA MET A 1 3.49 37.50 44.41
C MET A 1 3.12 36.76 43.14
N ASP A 2 2.69 35.51 43.26
CA ASP A 2 2.41 34.66 42.11
C ASP A 2 1.02 34.95 41.51
N LEU A 3 0.89 34.85 40.18
CA LEU A 3 -0.40 34.90 39.51
C LEU A 3 -0.44 34.02 38.24
N GLN A 4 -0.16 32.74 38.44
CA GLN A 4 -0.53 31.63 37.56
C GLN A 4 -1.87 31.86 36.80
N GLN A 5 -1.80 32.28 35.53
CA GLN A 5 -2.95 32.20 34.63
C GLN A 5 -3.05 30.80 34.01
N ARG A 6 -4.30 30.37 33.81
CA ARG A 6 -4.68 28.95 33.83
C ARG A 6 -5.21 28.53 32.46
N VAL A 7 -4.49 27.61 31.79
CA VAL A 7 -4.91 27.08 30.48
C VAL A 7 -6.25 26.36 30.61
N PRO A 8 -7.30 26.74 29.85
CA PRO A 8 -8.57 26.04 29.87
C PRO A 8 -8.44 24.71 29.11
N ALA A 9 -8.53 23.60 29.84
CA ALA A 9 -8.61 22.27 29.24
C ALA A 9 -9.94 22.10 28.51
N ASN A 10 -9.91 21.77 27.22
CA ASN A 10 -11.11 21.54 26.42
C ASN A 10 -11.59 20.08 26.56
N PRO A 11 -12.78 19.80 27.12
CA PRO A 11 -13.24 18.44 27.38
C PRO A 11 -13.60 17.69 26.08
N GLY A 12 -13.39 16.38 26.09
CA GLY A 12 -13.65 15.53 24.92
C GLY A 12 -15.14 15.34 24.62
N VAL A 13 -15.67 16.10 23.65
CA VAL A 13 -17.03 15.92 23.13
C VAL A 13 -17.13 14.71 22.20
N ALA A 14 -17.30 13.52 22.79
CA ALA A 14 -17.78 12.36 22.07
C ALA A 14 -19.27 12.54 21.75
N HIS A 15 -19.62 12.70 20.48
CA HIS A 15 -21.02 12.75 20.04
C HIS A 15 -21.32 11.60 19.08
N MET A 16 -22.37 10.83 19.41
CA MET A 16 -22.84 9.71 18.58
C MET A 16 -23.91 10.20 17.61
N PHE A 17 -23.83 9.77 16.35
CA PHE A 17 -24.99 9.70 15.44
C PHE A 17 -24.82 8.47 14.53
N GLY A 18 -25.93 7.82 14.20
CA GLY A 18 -25.92 6.43 13.69
C GLY A 18 -26.23 6.24 12.21
N SER A 19 -26.09 5.00 11.76
CA SER A 19 -26.79 4.39 10.62
C SER A 19 -26.71 5.08 9.25
N GLY A 20 -25.48 5.34 8.79
CA GLY A 20 -25.16 5.42 7.37
C GLY A 20 -23.90 4.58 7.07
N ARG A 21 -23.76 4.01 5.86
CA ARG A 21 -22.55 3.25 5.48
C ARG A 21 -21.37 4.19 5.18
N ILE A 22 -20.88 4.88 6.21
CA ILE A 22 -19.59 5.57 6.17
C ILE A 22 -18.53 4.52 5.81
N LEU A 23 -17.83 4.72 4.68
CA LEU A 23 -16.66 3.93 4.33
C LEU A 23 -15.67 4.04 5.50
N LYS A 24 -15.54 2.95 6.26
CA LYS A 24 -14.84 2.91 7.54
C LYS A 24 -13.34 3.04 7.30
N MET A 25 -12.88 4.28 7.09
CA MET A 25 -11.47 4.65 6.94
C MET A 25 -10.68 3.87 7.97
N ALA A 26 -9.85 2.94 7.48
CA ALA A 26 -9.33 1.86 8.31
C ALA A 26 -8.60 2.48 9.51
N LYS A 27 -9.07 2.13 10.72
CA LYS A 27 -8.58 2.69 11.99
C LYS A 27 -7.23 2.03 12.33
N GLY A 28 -6.24 2.27 11.46
CA GLY A 28 -4.85 1.92 11.67
C GLY A 28 -4.27 2.70 12.85
N ASP A 29 -2.99 2.45 13.12
CA ASP A 29 -2.33 2.88 14.35
C ASP A 29 -2.65 4.35 14.70
N PRO A 30 -3.23 4.64 15.88
CA PRO A 30 -3.59 6.03 16.25
C PRO A 30 -2.41 7.01 16.31
N LYS A 31 -1.18 6.48 16.25
CA LYS A 31 0.09 7.22 16.20
C LYS A 31 0.57 7.48 14.75
N LYS A 32 -0.08 6.89 13.73
CA LYS A 32 0.27 7.09 12.32
C LYS A 32 -0.16 8.48 11.84
N PRO A 33 0.70 9.18 11.07
CA PRO A 33 0.37 10.43 10.39
C PRO A 33 -0.95 10.39 9.62
N LYS A 34 -1.75 11.47 9.73
CA LYS A 34 -2.98 11.61 8.93
C LYS A 34 -2.59 11.85 7.47
N GLY A 35 -3.11 10.98 6.59
CA GLY A 35 -2.85 11.00 5.15
C GLY A 35 -3.08 12.37 4.51
N LYS A 36 -2.23 12.72 3.54
CA LYS A 36 -2.28 14.02 2.87
C LYS A 36 -3.62 14.30 2.17
N MET A 37 -4.07 15.55 2.25
CA MET A 37 -5.28 16.08 1.63
C MET A 37 -4.97 16.76 0.30
N SER A 38 -5.85 16.62 -0.68
CA SER A 38 -5.77 17.30 -1.97
C SER A 38 -6.39 18.70 -1.92
N ALA A 39 -6.15 19.51 -2.95
CA ALA A 39 -6.75 20.84 -3.09
C ALA A 39 -8.28 20.78 -3.04
N TYR A 40 -8.89 19.85 -3.79
CA TYR A 40 -10.33 19.58 -3.73
C TYR A 40 -10.79 19.16 -2.32
N ALA A 41 -10.01 18.38 -1.57
CA ALA A 41 -10.38 18.00 -0.20
C ALA A 41 -10.40 19.20 0.76
N TYR A 42 -9.45 20.15 0.63
CA TYR A 42 -9.47 21.41 1.37
C TYR A 42 -10.65 22.31 0.96
N PHE A 43 -10.95 22.39 -0.33
CA PHE A 43 -12.10 23.13 -0.84
C PHE A 43 -13.44 22.55 -0.35
N VAL A 44 -13.59 21.22 -0.37
CA VAL A 44 -14.76 20.51 0.19
C VAL A 44 -14.88 20.79 1.69
N GLN A 45 -13.76 20.85 2.43
CA GLN A 45 -13.77 21.27 3.83
C GLN A 45 -14.21 22.73 3.99
N SER A 46 -13.67 23.68 3.22
CA SER A 46 -14.08 25.09 3.32
C SER A 46 -15.56 25.29 2.97
N CYS A 47 -16.12 24.52 2.05
CA CYS A 47 -17.55 24.54 1.74
C CYS A 47 -18.41 23.99 2.91
N ARG A 48 -17.91 23.01 3.68
CA ARG A 48 -18.59 22.50 4.90
C ARG A 48 -18.55 23.54 6.02
N GLU A 49 -17.42 24.22 6.18
CA GLU A 49 -17.26 25.31 7.15
C GLU A 49 -18.12 26.52 6.77
N GLU A 50 -18.20 26.87 5.49
CA GLU A 50 -19.11 27.91 4.99
C GLU A 50 -20.58 27.56 5.25
N HIS A 51 -21.01 26.33 4.96
CA HIS A 51 -22.38 25.87 5.27
C HIS A 51 -22.65 25.87 6.78
N LYS A 52 -21.71 25.40 7.61
CA LYS A 52 -21.87 25.43 9.07
C LYS A 52 -21.92 26.86 9.63
N ARG A 53 -21.30 27.84 8.95
CA ARG A 53 -21.36 29.26 9.34
C ARG A 53 -22.67 29.95 8.88
N LYS A 54 -23.17 29.62 7.68
CA LYS A 54 -24.38 30.24 7.10
C LYS A 54 -25.69 29.56 7.53
N SER A 55 -25.63 28.26 7.82
CA SER A 55 -26.78 27.43 8.17
C SER A 55 -26.37 26.39 9.22
N PRO A 56 -26.04 26.83 10.46
CA PRO A 56 -25.53 25.95 11.52
C PRO A 56 -26.53 24.86 11.95
N ASP A 57 -27.83 25.14 11.82
CA ASP A 57 -28.93 24.31 12.31
C ASP A 57 -29.53 23.40 11.21
N VAL A 58 -29.11 23.58 9.95
CA VAL A 58 -29.58 22.76 8.82
C VAL A 58 -28.60 21.61 8.57
N PRO A 59 -28.99 20.34 8.75
CA PRO A 59 -28.10 19.21 8.55
C PRO A 59 -27.71 19.06 7.07
N VAL A 60 -26.41 19.00 6.79
CA VAL A 60 -25.88 18.86 5.42
C VAL A 60 -26.24 17.49 4.81
N ASN A 61 -27.14 17.48 3.83
CA ASN A 61 -27.36 16.31 2.98
C ASN A 61 -26.10 16.02 2.16
N PHE A 62 -25.42 14.91 2.46
CA PHE A 62 -24.14 14.55 1.86
C PHE A 62 -24.19 14.43 0.32
N ALA A 63 -25.28 13.91 -0.25
CA ALA A 63 -25.40 13.72 -1.70
C ALA A 63 -25.48 15.07 -2.43
N GLU A 64 -26.39 15.94 -1.98
CA GLU A 64 -26.58 17.28 -2.54
C GLU A 64 -25.37 18.19 -2.29
N PHE A 65 -24.74 18.07 -1.12
CA PHE A 65 -23.51 18.79 -0.81
C PHE A 65 -22.35 18.33 -1.71
N SER A 66 -22.24 17.04 -2.04
CA SER A 66 -21.18 16.53 -2.91
C SER A 66 -21.35 16.99 -4.36
N LYS A 67 -22.58 17.07 -4.88
CA LYS A 67 -22.88 17.64 -6.22
C LYS A 67 -22.46 19.12 -6.27
N LYS A 68 -22.95 19.93 -5.34
CA LYS A 68 -22.67 21.38 -5.26
C LYS A 68 -21.18 21.68 -5.08
N CYS A 69 -20.42 20.82 -4.41
CA CYS A 69 -18.97 20.91 -4.38
C CYS A 69 -18.30 20.57 -5.72
N ALA A 70 -18.73 19.50 -6.41
CA ALA A 70 -18.16 19.14 -7.70
C ALA A 70 -18.43 20.22 -8.77
N GLU A 71 -19.66 20.73 -8.82
CA GLU A 71 -20.09 21.84 -9.69
C GLU A 71 -19.25 23.11 -9.42
N ARG A 72 -19.21 23.58 -8.17
CA ARG A 72 -18.46 24.77 -7.77
C ARG A 72 -16.94 24.60 -7.95
N TRP A 73 -16.40 23.38 -7.81
CA TRP A 73 -14.99 23.12 -8.15
C TRP A 73 -14.75 23.14 -9.66
N LYS A 74 -15.69 22.65 -10.50
CA LYS A 74 -15.58 22.79 -11.96
C LYS A 74 -15.54 24.29 -12.34
N THR A 75 -16.50 25.07 -11.85
CA THR A 75 -16.67 26.50 -12.22
C THR A 75 -15.72 27.50 -11.55
N MET A 76 -15.04 27.15 -10.44
CA MET A 76 -14.06 28.05 -9.83
C MET A 76 -12.88 28.36 -10.77
N SER A 77 -12.39 29.60 -10.71
CA SER A 77 -11.23 30.05 -11.48
C SER A 77 -9.92 29.37 -11.04
N ALA A 78 -8.92 29.36 -11.92
CA ALA A 78 -7.56 28.91 -11.58
C ALA A 78 -6.96 29.69 -10.38
N LYS A 79 -7.32 30.97 -10.23
CA LYS A 79 -6.88 31.84 -9.13
C LYS A 79 -7.45 31.43 -7.77
N GLU A 80 -8.68 30.94 -7.74
CA GLU A 80 -9.31 30.38 -6.53
C GLU A 80 -8.77 28.98 -6.22
N LYS A 81 -8.62 28.14 -7.25
CA LYS A 81 -8.04 26.78 -7.15
C LYS A 81 -6.61 26.81 -6.58
N SER A 82 -5.78 27.73 -7.07
CA SER A 82 -4.38 27.93 -6.64
C SER A 82 -4.21 28.04 -5.11
N LYS A 83 -5.12 28.75 -4.42
CA LYS A 83 -5.12 28.83 -2.95
C LYS A 83 -5.26 27.46 -2.27
N PHE A 84 -6.05 26.56 -2.85
CA PHE A 84 -6.22 25.19 -2.36
C PHE A 84 -5.08 24.28 -2.80
N ASP A 85 -4.47 24.53 -3.96
CA ASP A 85 -3.25 23.83 -4.40
C ASP A 85 -2.06 24.15 -3.49
N ASP A 86 -1.89 25.40 -3.05
CA ASP A 86 -0.86 25.77 -2.08
C ASP A 86 -1.08 25.14 -0.70
N LEU A 87 -2.34 25.04 -0.24
CA LEU A 87 -2.69 24.26 0.94
C LEU A 87 -2.35 22.77 0.78
N ALA A 88 -2.58 22.17 -0.40
CA ALA A 88 -2.23 20.79 -0.68
C ALA A 88 -0.71 20.57 -0.80
N LYS A 89 0.06 21.54 -1.33
CA LYS A 89 1.52 21.55 -1.32
C LYS A 89 2.06 21.58 0.12
N ALA A 90 1.52 22.47 0.96
CA ALA A 90 1.88 22.57 2.37
C ALA A 90 1.53 21.29 3.16
N ASP A 91 0.36 20.70 2.91
CA ASP A 91 -0.07 19.46 3.58
C ASP A 91 0.73 18.22 3.11
N LYS A 92 1.16 18.19 1.84
CA LYS A 92 2.15 17.22 1.38
C LYS A 92 3.44 17.35 2.19
N VAL A 93 3.96 18.56 2.42
CA VAL A 93 5.16 18.77 3.24
C VAL A 93 4.94 18.34 4.70
N ARG A 94 3.79 18.68 5.31
CA ARG A 94 3.40 18.18 6.64
C ARG A 94 3.43 16.65 6.69
N TYR A 95 2.72 15.99 5.79
CA TYR A 95 2.63 14.53 5.76
C TYR A 95 3.99 13.86 5.48
N ASP A 96 4.76 14.39 4.53
CA ASP A 96 6.09 13.86 4.20
C ASP A 96 7.08 14.06 5.37
N GLN A 97 6.88 15.07 6.23
CA GLN A 97 7.66 15.25 7.46
C GLN A 97 7.18 14.34 8.59
N GLU A 98 5.88 14.34 8.91
CA GLU A 98 5.29 13.44 9.91
C GLU A 98 5.61 11.95 9.61
N MET A 99 5.70 11.56 8.34
CA MET A 99 6.08 10.20 7.91
C MET A 99 7.58 9.88 8.07
N LYS A 100 8.47 10.87 8.13
CA LYS A 100 9.88 10.65 8.55
C LYS A 100 9.92 10.41 10.06
N ASP A 101 9.23 11.26 10.82
CA ASP A 101 9.26 11.27 12.29
C ASP A 101 8.53 10.07 12.90
N PHE A 102 7.52 9.52 12.19
CA PHE A 102 6.90 8.23 12.51
C PHE A 102 7.78 7.01 12.19
N GLY A 103 8.79 7.18 11.33
CA GLY A 103 9.72 6.14 10.90
C GLY A 103 9.11 5.11 9.92
N PRO A 104 9.94 4.16 9.44
CA PRO A 104 9.51 3.15 8.48
C PRO A 104 8.49 2.17 9.12
N VAL A 105 7.25 2.21 8.61
CA VAL A 105 6.12 1.40 9.10
C VAL A 105 6.52 -0.08 9.19
N LYS A 106 6.55 -0.62 10.42
CA LYS A 106 7.24 -1.88 10.80
C LYS A 106 6.58 -3.18 10.28
N GLY A 107 5.65 -3.07 9.32
CA GLY A 107 5.01 -4.17 8.59
C GLY A 107 5.15 -4.09 7.07
N GLY A 108 5.81 -3.06 6.54
CA GLY A 108 6.04 -2.90 5.10
C GLY A 108 7.01 -3.94 4.54
N LYS A 109 6.49 -5.09 4.11
CA LYS A 109 7.24 -6.08 3.33
C LYS A 109 7.71 -5.43 2.04
N LYS A 110 8.98 -4.99 1.99
CA LYS A 110 9.62 -4.53 0.74
C LYS A 110 9.39 -5.60 -0.33
N LYS A 111 8.89 -5.21 -1.51
CA LYS A 111 8.78 -6.12 -2.67
C LYS A 111 10.16 -6.73 -2.86
N LYS A 112 10.26 -8.06 -2.79
CA LYS A 112 11.55 -8.74 -2.86
C LYS A 112 11.95 -8.81 -4.33
N ASP A 113 13.08 -8.22 -4.67
CA ASP A 113 13.54 -8.06 -6.05
C ASP A 113 13.55 -9.43 -6.76
N PRO A 114 12.82 -9.63 -7.88
CA PRO A 114 12.70 -10.94 -8.52
C PRO A 114 14.04 -11.54 -8.98
N ASN A 115 15.01 -10.67 -9.31
CA ASN A 115 16.36 -11.05 -9.75
C ASN A 115 17.37 -11.21 -8.60
N ALA A 116 17.02 -10.80 -7.36
CA ALA A 116 17.93 -11.01 -6.24
C ALA A 116 17.91 -12.48 -5.80
N PRO A 117 19.07 -13.10 -5.50
CA PRO A 117 19.13 -14.48 -5.03
C PRO A 117 18.14 -14.76 -3.88
N LYS A 118 17.50 -15.93 -3.95
CA LYS A 118 16.47 -16.33 -2.97
C LYS A 118 17.13 -16.96 -1.75
N ARG A 119 17.05 -16.27 -0.60
CA ARG A 119 17.55 -16.77 0.70
C ARG A 119 17.32 -18.28 0.88
N PRO A 120 18.35 -19.07 1.23
CA PRO A 120 18.28 -20.53 1.27
C PRO A 120 17.45 -21.02 2.47
N PRO A 121 16.94 -22.26 2.41
CA PRO A 121 16.29 -22.89 3.55
C PRO A 121 17.31 -23.16 4.67
N SER A 122 16.91 -22.84 5.91
CA SER A 122 17.62 -23.29 7.12
C SER A 122 17.48 -24.82 7.29
N GLY A 123 18.32 -25.44 8.13
CA GLY A 123 18.29 -26.88 8.40
C GLY A 123 16.90 -27.38 8.83
N PHE A 124 16.21 -26.60 9.68
CA PHE A 124 14.82 -26.86 10.05
C PHE A 124 13.85 -26.86 8.85
N PHE A 125 14.05 -25.96 7.87
CA PHE A 125 13.22 -25.92 6.66
C PHE A 125 13.54 -27.08 5.70
N LEU A 126 14.78 -27.55 5.66
CA LEU A 126 15.13 -28.78 4.94
C LEU A 126 14.43 -29.99 5.57
N PHE A 127 14.56 -30.17 6.89
CA PHE A 127 13.83 -31.20 7.64
C PHE A 127 12.31 -31.11 7.42
N CYS A 128 11.71 -29.90 7.51
CA CYS A 128 10.31 -29.69 7.20
C CYS A 128 9.95 -30.10 5.77
N SER A 129 10.80 -29.84 4.77
CA SER A 129 10.54 -30.23 3.38
C SER A 129 10.50 -31.75 3.19
N GLU A 130 11.35 -32.49 3.91
CA GLU A 130 11.43 -33.95 3.85
C GLU A 130 10.32 -34.64 4.68
N TYR A 131 9.86 -34.03 5.79
CA TYR A 131 8.91 -34.66 6.73
C TYR A 131 7.46 -34.15 6.64
N ARG A 132 7.22 -32.91 6.18
CA ARG A 132 5.86 -32.39 5.91
C ARG A 132 5.03 -33.28 4.96
N PRO A 133 5.56 -33.81 3.83
CA PRO A 133 4.78 -34.74 3.01
C PRO A 133 4.47 -36.04 3.76
N LYS A 134 5.43 -36.60 4.50
CA LYS A 134 5.23 -37.84 5.30
C LYS A 134 4.06 -37.68 6.28
N ILE A 135 4.09 -36.63 7.11
CA ILE A 135 3.04 -36.36 8.10
C ILE A 135 1.69 -36.10 7.42
N LYS A 136 1.65 -35.39 6.28
CA LYS A 136 0.41 -35.15 5.53
C LYS A 136 -0.15 -36.45 4.94
N SER A 137 0.68 -37.36 4.43
CA SER A 137 0.22 -38.66 3.93
C SER A 137 -0.35 -39.54 5.04
N THR A 138 0.26 -39.56 6.22
CA THR A 138 -0.26 -40.28 7.39
C THR A 138 -1.50 -39.61 8.01
N ASN A 139 -1.65 -38.28 7.87
CA ASN A 139 -2.71 -37.49 8.49
C ASN A 139 -3.28 -36.44 7.51
N PRO A 140 -4.00 -36.84 6.45
CA PRO A 140 -4.41 -35.92 5.38
C PRO A 140 -5.40 -34.83 5.83
N GLY A 141 -6.10 -35.04 6.96
CA GLY A 141 -7.01 -34.06 7.56
C GLY A 141 -6.37 -33.05 8.51
N LEU A 142 -5.07 -33.13 8.83
CA LEU A 142 -4.42 -32.12 9.69
C LEU A 142 -4.18 -30.81 8.94
N THR A 143 -4.41 -29.68 9.60
CA THR A 143 -4.15 -28.37 9.00
C THR A 143 -2.66 -28.16 8.77
N ILE A 144 -2.31 -27.27 7.83
CA ILE A 144 -0.92 -26.89 7.57
C ILE A 144 -0.23 -26.35 8.83
N GLY A 145 -0.97 -25.70 9.73
CA GLY A 145 -0.47 -25.20 11.01
C GLY A 145 -0.13 -26.33 11.99
N ASP A 146 -0.98 -27.35 12.09
CA ASP A 146 -0.77 -28.45 13.04
C ASP A 146 0.32 -29.42 12.60
N VAL A 147 0.48 -29.61 11.28
CA VAL A 147 1.66 -30.29 10.72
C VAL A 147 2.94 -29.48 11.02
N ALA A 148 2.89 -28.15 10.97
CA ALA A 148 4.05 -27.31 11.30
C ALA A 148 4.42 -27.35 12.80
N LYS A 149 3.43 -27.41 13.71
CA LYS A 149 3.66 -27.62 15.17
C LYS A 149 4.40 -28.94 15.42
N LYS A 150 3.86 -30.06 14.91
CA LYS A 150 4.48 -31.39 15.04
C LYS A 150 5.90 -31.44 14.48
N LEU A 151 6.18 -30.75 13.37
CA LEU A 151 7.54 -30.64 12.82
C LEU A 151 8.49 -29.84 13.72
N GLY A 152 8.01 -28.78 14.37
CA GLY A 152 8.80 -28.02 15.36
C GLY A 152 9.12 -28.84 16.61
N GLU A 153 8.13 -29.55 17.14
CA GLU A 153 8.27 -30.49 18.26
C GLU A 153 9.28 -31.61 17.93
N MET A 154 9.13 -32.27 16.77
CA MET A 154 10.07 -33.28 16.29
C MET A 154 11.49 -32.71 16.16
N TRP A 155 11.66 -31.55 15.52
CA TRP A 155 12.98 -30.93 15.33
C TRP A 155 13.68 -30.59 16.65
N ASN A 156 12.94 -30.10 17.65
CA ASN A 156 13.51 -29.83 18.97
C ASN A 156 13.94 -31.12 19.69
N ASN A 157 13.15 -32.19 19.55
CA ASN A 157 13.40 -33.50 20.17
C ASN A 157 14.47 -34.35 19.46
N LEU A 158 14.85 -34.05 18.20
CA LEU A 158 15.96 -34.71 17.51
C LEU A 158 17.27 -34.52 18.31
N SER A 159 18.16 -35.51 18.26
CA SER A 159 19.53 -35.34 18.75
C SER A 159 20.31 -34.35 17.87
N ASP A 160 21.36 -33.75 18.42
CA ASP A 160 22.21 -32.86 17.61
C ASP A 160 22.94 -33.61 16.49
N GLY A 161 23.25 -34.91 16.68
CA GLY A 161 23.77 -35.78 15.62
C GLY A 161 22.81 -35.94 14.43
N GLU A 162 21.49 -35.97 14.68
CA GLU A 162 20.48 -35.99 13.61
C GLU A 162 20.24 -34.61 12.99
N LYS A 163 20.42 -33.53 13.76
CA LYS A 163 20.35 -32.15 13.23
C LYS A 163 21.57 -31.81 12.35
N GLN A 164 22.76 -32.30 12.70
CA GLN A 164 24.02 -32.07 11.99
C GLN A 164 23.93 -32.21 10.46
N PRO A 165 23.41 -33.30 9.85
CA PRO A 165 23.28 -33.39 8.40
C PRO A 165 22.41 -32.28 7.78
N TYR A 166 21.33 -31.85 8.44
CA TYR A 166 20.50 -30.73 7.95
C TYR A 166 21.17 -29.38 8.17
N VAL A 167 21.89 -29.18 9.28
CA VAL A 167 22.71 -27.98 9.53
C VAL A 167 23.82 -27.86 8.49
N ASN A 168 24.52 -28.95 8.18
CA ASN A 168 25.60 -28.98 7.20
C ASN A 168 25.09 -28.85 5.75
N LYS A 169 23.93 -29.45 5.41
CA LYS A 169 23.22 -29.16 4.14
C LYS A 169 22.90 -27.65 4.03
N ALA A 170 22.34 -27.05 5.09
CA ALA A 170 21.98 -25.64 5.11
C ALA A 170 23.18 -24.68 5.09
N ALA A 171 24.30 -25.05 5.74
CA ALA A 171 25.55 -24.29 5.71
C ALA A 171 26.11 -24.21 4.28
N LYS A 172 26.17 -25.33 3.56
CA LYS A 172 26.59 -25.36 2.15
C LYS A 172 25.66 -24.54 1.23
N LEU A 173 24.35 -24.57 1.48
CA LEU A 173 23.39 -23.73 0.76
C LEU A 173 23.51 -22.23 1.12
N LYS A 174 23.90 -21.90 2.36
CA LYS A 174 24.21 -20.54 2.81
C LYS A 174 25.48 -20.00 2.16
N GLU A 175 26.54 -20.79 2.14
CA GLU A 175 27.81 -20.46 1.50
C GLU A 175 27.62 -20.20 0.00
N LYS A 176 26.95 -21.12 -0.72
CA LYS A 176 26.61 -20.89 -2.14
C LYS A 176 25.76 -19.63 -2.34
N TYR A 177 24.74 -19.42 -1.50
CA TYR A 177 23.93 -18.19 -1.57
C TYR A 177 24.76 -16.92 -1.33
N GLU A 178 25.76 -16.97 -0.45
CA GLU A 178 26.64 -15.82 -0.17
C GLU A 178 27.60 -15.56 -1.34
N GLN A 179 28.05 -16.59 -2.06
CA GLN A 179 28.75 -16.48 -3.34
C GLN A 179 27.83 -15.92 -4.44
N ASP A 180 26.61 -16.46 -4.59
CA ASP A 180 25.62 -16.00 -5.57
C ASP A 180 25.23 -14.52 -5.32
N VAL A 181 25.11 -14.10 -4.06
CA VAL A 181 24.85 -12.69 -3.67
C VAL A 181 26.09 -11.80 -3.87
N ALA A 182 27.31 -12.30 -3.61
CA ALA A 182 28.53 -11.56 -3.91
C ALA A 182 28.65 -11.30 -5.41
N ASN A 183 28.39 -12.31 -6.24
CA ASN A 183 28.36 -12.22 -7.70
C ASN A 183 27.25 -11.28 -8.19
N TYR A 184 26.04 -11.38 -7.66
CA TYR A 184 24.94 -10.47 -7.99
C TYR A 184 25.23 -9.01 -7.59
N LYS A 185 25.99 -8.80 -6.50
CA LYS A 185 26.38 -7.46 -6.04
C LYS A 185 27.55 -6.88 -6.84
N SER A 186 28.52 -7.71 -7.26
CA SER A 186 29.68 -7.26 -8.02
C SER A 186 29.37 -7.04 -9.51
N LYS A 187 28.45 -7.82 -10.08
CA LYS A 187 28.06 -7.73 -11.50
C LYS A 187 27.10 -6.57 -11.81
N GLY A 188 26.67 -5.82 -10.79
CA GLY A 188 25.83 -4.63 -10.94
C GLY A 188 24.34 -4.91 -11.15
N LYS A 189 23.54 -3.84 -11.22
CA LYS A 189 22.11 -3.89 -11.52
C LYS A 189 21.86 -3.71 -13.03
N SER A 190 22.35 -4.64 -13.83
CA SER A 190 22.08 -4.73 -15.26
C SER A 190 21.49 -6.10 -15.63
N ASP A 191 21.15 -6.27 -16.91
CA ASP A 191 20.96 -7.58 -17.54
C ASP A 191 19.78 -8.43 -17.03
N GLY A 192 18.59 -7.85 -17.07
CA GLY A 192 17.39 -8.64 -17.32
C GLY A 192 17.36 -9.09 -18.80
N ALA A 193 17.88 -10.28 -19.09
CA ALA A 193 17.89 -10.87 -20.43
C ALA A 193 17.44 -12.35 -20.41
N LYS A 194 16.87 -12.84 -21.53
CA LYS A 194 16.09 -14.10 -21.60
C LYS A 194 16.96 -15.34 -21.88
N VAL A 195 16.72 -16.42 -21.14
CA VAL A 195 16.84 -17.83 -21.58
C VAL A 195 15.87 -18.70 -20.73
N ALA A 196 15.29 -19.80 -21.20
CA ALA A 196 14.78 -20.19 -22.51
C ALA A 196 13.67 -21.26 -22.25
N ALA A 197 12.69 -21.46 -23.14
CA ALA A 197 11.44 -22.18 -22.79
C ALA A 197 11.08 -23.38 -23.68
N LYS A 198 10.06 -24.14 -23.23
CA LYS A 198 9.23 -25.19 -23.92
C LYS A 198 9.71 -26.66 -23.77
N PRO A 199 8.83 -27.68 -23.96
CA PRO A 199 7.45 -27.63 -24.51
C PRO A 199 6.30 -28.40 -23.77
N SER A 200 5.06 -27.99 -24.11
CA SER A 200 3.79 -28.78 -24.12
C SER A 200 3.06 -29.04 -22.78
N ARG A 201 1.71 -29.14 -22.70
CA ARG A 201 0.62 -29.15 -23.72
C ARG A 201 -0.61 -28.26 -23.36
N LYS A 202 -0.95 -27.33 -24.28
CA LYS A 202 -2.27 -26.98 -24.89
C LYS A 202 -3.60 -27.06 -24.09
N ARG A 203 -4.27 -25.89 -23.92
CA ARG A 203 -5.61 -25.49 -24.45
C ARG A 203 -5.73 -23.95 -24.25
N VAL A 204 -5.60 -23.10 -25.29
CA VAL A 204 -6.63 -22.68 -26.29
C VAL A 204 -7.77 -21.96 -25.55
N GLU A 205 -7.66 -20.63 -25.41
CA GLU A 205 -8.31 -19.58 -26.26
C GLU A 205 -9.76 -19.36 -25.78
N GLU A 206 -10.36 -18.17 -25.82
CA GLU A 206 -9.91 -16.86 -26.34
C GLU A 206 -9.31 -16.01 -25.15
N GLU A 207 -9.42 -14.70 -24.84
CA GLU A 207 -9.96 -13.42 -25.38
C GLU A 207 -9.01 -12.27 -24.88
N GLU A 208 -8.67 -11.09 -25.46
CA GLU A 208 -8.86 -10.35 -26.75
C GLU A 208 -10.00 -9.29 -26.88
N ASP A 209 -9.69 -7.98 -26.64
CA ASP A 209 -10.25 -6.72 -27.25
C ASP A 209 -9.25 -5.55 -27.04
N GLU A 210 -8.72 -4.94 -28.12
CA GLU A 210 -7.74 -3.83 -28.13
C GLU A 210 -8.21 -2.75 -29.12
N ASP A 211 -8.43 -1.51 -28.67
CA ASP A 211 -8.63 -0.34 -29.54
C ASP A 211 -7.50 0.68 -29.30
N GLU A 212 -6.67 0.87 -30.33
CA GLU A 212 -5.86 2.08 -30.54
C GLU A 212 -6.66 3.03 -31.44
N GLU A 213 -6.72 4.31 -31.07
CA GLU A 213 -6.91 5.47 -31.96
C GLU A 213 -6.17 6.62 -31.25
N ASP A 214 -5.09 7.22 -31.77
CA ASP A 214 -4.92 7.90 -33.07
C ASP A 214 -5.91 9.09 -33.11
N ASP A 215 -5.48 10.28 -32.69
CA ASP A 215 -4.70 11.28 -33.44
C ASP A 215 -5.61 12.13 -34.35
N GLU A 216 -5.66 13.43 -34.05
CA GLU A 216 -6.26 14.48 -34.88
C GLU A 216 -5.93 15.84 -34.22
N GLU A 217 -4.82 16.45 -34.66
CA GLU A 217 -4.62 17.89 -34.55
C GLU A 217 -5.50 18.55 -35.64
N GLU A 218 -6.60 19.23 -35.26
CA GLU A 218 -7.32 20.14 -36.18
C GLU A 218 -6.91 21.61 -35.93
N GLU A 219 -6.69 22.31 -37.03
CA GLU A 219 -6.17 23.68 -37.11
C GLU A 219 -7.25 24.72 -36.71
N GLU A 220 -6.86 25.84 -36.07
CA GLU A 220 -7.72 27.02 -35.95
C GLU A 220 -7.61 27.88 -37.22
N ASP A 221 -8.39 27.55 -38.25
CA ASP A 221 -8.51 28.30 -39.51
C ASP A 221 -9.93 28.90 -39.62
N ASP A 222 -10.06 30.22 -39.42
CA ASP A 222 -11.34 30.98 -39.41
C ASP A 222 -11.11 32.40 -39.98
N ASP A 223 -10.76 32.46 -41.27
CA ASP A 223 -10.62 33.68 -42.08
C ASP A 223 -11.98 34.13 -42.65
N GLU A 224 -12.41 35.37 -42.33
CA GLU A 224 -13.34 36.24 -43.10
C GLU A 224 -14.82 35.71 -43.29
N ASP A 225 -15.90 36.50 -43.44
CA ASP A 225 -16.12 37.97 -43.40
C ASP A 225 -17.62 38.34 -43.12
N ASP A 226 -17.84 39.62 -42.79
CA ASP A 226 -18.96 40.55 -43.15
C ASP A 226 -20.49 40.27 -42.96
N ASP A 227 -21.27 41.39 -42.90
CA ASP A 227 -22.74 41.66 -42.97
C ASP A 227 -23.76 40.71 -42.24
N GLU A 228 -24.84 41.16 -41.58
CA GLU A 228 -25.67 42.39 -41.66
C GLU A 228 -26.28 42.77 -40.27
#